data_AF-A0A9P8N0W8-F1
#
_entry.id   AF-A0A9P8N0W8-F1
#
_cell.length_a   1.000
_cell.length_b   1.000
_cell.length_c   1.000
_cell.angle_alpha   90.00
_cell.angle_beta   90.00
_cell.angle_gamma   90.00
#
_symmetry.space_group_name_H-M   'P 1'
#
loop_
_entity.id
_entity.type
_entity.pdbx_description
1 polymer ?
#
loop_
_entity_poly.entity_id
_entity_poly.type
_entity_poly.pdbx_seq_one_letter_code
_entity_poly.pdbx_strand_id
1 'polypeptide(L)'
;MLLQLNLLAVGATLATVASAVGNARVVNNCPFEVTTWSVGSTVSGPYTLQTGGVYSEPFTRDPRTGGRAIKTTIDRDGLYTGQPQTIFAYNLQGNHVWYDLSNVFGNAFQGHRLVVASGDAECQAIAWEDGIPPAGSQVKNCQEQADVTLSLCQG
;
A
#
# COMPACT_ATOMS: atom_id res chain seq x y z
N MET A 1 17.51 33.11 -59.75
CA MET A 1 18.23 31.88 -59.34
C MET A 1 19.16 32.31 -58.21
N LEU A 2 19.09 31.88 -56.95
CA LEU A 2 18.37 30.80 -56.26
C LEU A 2 17.81 31.36 -54.92
N LEU A 3 16.64 30.88 -54.50
CA LEU A 3 16.12 31.05 -53.13
C LEU A 3 16.97 30.19 -52.17
N GLN A 4 17.55 30.79 -51.13
CA GLN A 4 18.09 30.03 -50.00
C GLN A 4 16.94 29.67 -49.05
N LEU A 5 16.62 28.37 -48.96
CA LEU A 5 15.66 27.85 -47.99
C LEU A 5 16.32 27.74 -46.62
N ASN A 6 15.82 28.51 -45.65
CA ASN A 6 16.12 28.34 -44.23
C ASN A 6 15.40 27.07 -43.73
N LEU A 7 16.14 25.99 -43.46
CA LEU A 7 15.63 24.85 -42.69
C LEU A 7 15.78 25.14 -41.20
N LEU A 8 14.69 25.55 -40.55
CA LEU A 8 14.55 25.47 -39.10
C LEU A 8 14.23 24.01 -38.73
N ALA A 9 15.23 23.28 -38.23
CA ALA A 9 15.02 21.96 -37.66
C ALA A 9 14.30 22.10 -36.31
N VAL A 10 12.99 21.84 -36.29
CA VAL A 10 12.21 21.74 -35.05
C VAL A 10 12.52 20.37 -34.42
N GLY A 11 13.40 20.34 -33.43
CA GLY A 11 13.65 19.14 -32.61
C GLY A 11 12.48 18.89 -31.67
N ALA A 12 11.71 17.83 -31.91
CA ALA A 12 10.71 17.36 -30.96
C ALA A 12 11.41 16.68 -29.78
N THR A 13 11.47 17.35 -28.63
CA THR A 13 11.91 16.73 -27.37
C THR A 13 10.82 15.77 -26.90
N LEU A 14 11.07 14.46 -26.97
CA LEU A 14 10.24 13.47 -26.30
C LEU A 14 10.40 13.66 -24.78
N ALA A 15 9.45 14.36 -24.17
CA ALA A 15 9.35 14.38 -22.71
C ALA A 15 8.99 12.97 -22.25
N THR A 16 9.92 12.28 -21.59
CA THR A 16 9.60 11.05 -20.87
C THR A 16 8.61 11.41 -19.76
N VAL A 17 7.33 11.10 -19.96
CA VAL A 17 6.35 11.09 -18.87
C VAL A 17 6.81 10.02 -17.88
N ALA A 18 7.40 10.44 -16.77
CA ALA A 18 7.62 9.55 -15.64
C ALA A 18 6.22 9.17 -15.12
N SER A 19 5.81 7.93 -15.32
CA SER A 19 4.61 7.40 -14.66
C SER A 19 4.84 7.48 -13.17
N ALA A 20 4.03 8.25 -12.45
CA ALA A 20 4.06 8.28 -11.01
C ALA A 20 3.55 6.92 -10.50
N VAL A 21 4.42 6.19 -9.82
CA VAL A 21 4.03 4.98 -9.07
C VAL A 21 3.17 5.44 -7.90
N GLY A 22 2.06 4.74 -7.66
CA GLY A 22 1.16 4.96 -6.53
C GLY A 22 1.74 4.50 -5.20
N ASN A 23 0.89 4.53 -4.18
CA ASN A 23 1.30 4.31 -2.80
C ASN A 23 0.58 3.13 -2.14
N ALA A 24 1.29 2.47 -1.22
CA ALA A 24 0.68 1.62 -0.20
C ALA A 24 0.25 2.51 0.98
N ARG A 25 -1.04 2.44 1.35
CA ARG A 25 -1.65 3.33 2.35
C ARG A 25 -2.37 2.57 3.44
N VAL A 26 -2.38 3.13 4.64
CA VAL A 26 -3.24 2.70 5.75
C VAL A 26 -4.03 3.89 6.24
N VAL A 27 -5.36 3.76 6.28
CA VAL A 27 -6.29 4.78 6.78
C VAL A 27 -6.95 4.24 8.05
N ASN A 28 -6.81 4.98 9.15
CA ASN A 28 -7.44 4.63 10.41
C ASN A 28 -8.83 5.26 10.53
N ASN A 29 -9.91 4.52 10.23
CA ASN A 29 -11.28 4.99 10.51
C ASN A 29 -11.79 4.51 11.89
N CYS A 30 -10.95 3.86 12.68
CA CYS A 30 -11.33 3.36 14.00
C CYS A 30 -11.55 4.52 14.98
N PRO A 31 -12.40 4.34 16.00
CA PRO A 31 -12.60 5.34 17.06
C PRO A 31 -11.44 5.41 18.07
N PHE A 32 -10.35 4.69 17.81
CA PHE A 32 -9.15 4.63 18.63
C PHE A 32 -7.91 4.80 17.73
N GLU A 33 -6.79 5.18 18.34
CA GLU A 33 -5.52 5.24 17.64
C GLU A 33 -4.98 3.84 17.33
N VAL A 34 -4.17 3.75 16.29
CA VAL A 34 -3.42 2.55 15.91
C VAL A 34 -1.97 2.92 15.66
N THR A 35 -1.07 1.95 15.67
CA THR A 35 0.33 2.18 15.28
C THR A 35 0.72 1.27 14.14
N THR A 36 1.41 1.83 13.15
CA THR A 36 1.85 1.10 11.97
C THR A 36 3.35 1.22 11.74
N TRP A 37 3.93 0.18 11.14
CA TRP A 37 5.32 0.12 10.74
C TRP A 37 5.41 -0.44 9.33
N SER A 38 6.30 0.11 8.51
CA SER A 38 6.67 -0.52 7.25
C SER A 38 7.89 -1.40 7.46
N VAL A 39 7.74 -2.69 7.16
CA VAL A 39 8.73 -3.74 7.44
C VAL A 39 9.17 -4.40 6.13
N GLY A 40 10.43 -4.20 5.77
CA GLY A 40 11.15 -4.93 4.73
C GLY A 40 12.45 -5.49 5.30
N SER A 41 13.56 -5.27 4.59
CA SER A 41 14.91 -5.49 5.11
C SER A 41 15.29 -4.58 6.27
N THR A 42 14.60 -3.45 6.40
CA THR A 42 14.64 -2.52 7.52
C THR A 42 13.23 -2.25 8.03
N VAL A 43 13.10 -1.83 9.29
CA VAL A 43 11.84 -1.38 9.88
C VAL A 43 11.80 0.13 9.89
N SER A 44 10.68 0.71 9.45
CA SER A 44 10.39 2.14 9.50
C SER A 44 9.13 2.38 10.33
N GLY A 45 9.15 3.39 11.21
CA GLY A 45 8.13 3.65 12.23
C GLY A 45 8.73 3.68 13.64
N PRO A 46 7.90 3.70 14.70
CA PRO A 46 6.44 3.63 14.68
C PRO A 46 5.77 4.87 14.09
N TYR A 47 4.62 4.68 13.43
CA TYR A 47 3.73 5.75 13.00
C TYR A 47 2.36 5.58 13.68
N THR A 48 2.10 6.37 14.72
CA THR A 48 0.80 6.34 15.39
C THR A 48 -0.21 7.19 14.62
N LEU A 49 -1.31 6.57 14.22
CA LEU A 49 -2.41 7.19 13.47
C LEU A 49 -3.59 7.41 14.41
N GLN A 50 -3.93 8.67 14.66
CA GLN A 50 -5.21 9.02 15.29
C GLN A 50 -6.39 8.67 14.37
N THR A 51 -7.63 8.77 14.87
CA THR A 51 -8.82 8.62 14.02
C THR A 51 -8.78 9.59 12.83
N GLY A 52 -9.03 9.08 11.62
CA GLY A 52 -8.88 9.78 10.35
C GLY A 52 -7.43 9.91 9.86
N GLY A 53 -6.46 9.44 10.64
CA GLY A 53 -5.04 9.47 10.30
C GLY A 53 -4.67 8.53 9.17
N VAL A 54 -3.63 8.91 8.43
CA VAL A 54 -3.18 8.18 7.23
C VAL A 54 -1.68 7.95 7.30
N TYR A 55 -1.26 6.71 7.07
CA TYR A 55 0.09 6.35 6.67
C TYR A 55 0.14 6.12 5.16
N SER A 56 1.23 6.52 4.51
CA SER A 56 1.43 6.34 3.08
C SER A 56 2.91 6.21 2.76
N GLU A 57 3.26 5.24 1.91
CA GLU A 57 4.57 5.12 1.29
C GLU A 57 4.44 4.78 -0.19
N PRO A 58 5.33 5.26 -1.07
CA PRO A 58 5.31 4.86 -2.48
C PRO A 58 5.54 3.36 -2.60
N PHE A 59 4.97 2.72 -3.62
CA PHE A 59 5.31 1.33 -3.88
C PHE A 59 6.79 1.22 -4.20
N THR A 60 7.47 0.35 -3.45
CA THR A 60 8.88 0.03 -3.66
C THR A 60 9.08 -1.47 -3.65
N ARG A 61 10.11 -1.93 -4.36
CA ARG A 61 10.61 -3.30 -4.25
C ARG A 61 11.75 -3.31 -3.23
N ASP A 62 11.59 -4.00 -2.11
CA ASP A 62 12.71 -4.25 -1.21
C ASP A 62 13.69 -5.22 -1.91
N PRO A 63 14.97 -4.87 -2.07
CA PRO A 63 15.90 -5.70 -2.84
C PRO A 63 16.26 -7.02 -2.16
N ARG A 64 16.05 -7.18 -0.85
CA ARG A 64 16.35 -8.39 -0.09
C ARG A 64 15.11 -9.25 0.16
N THR A 65 14.00 -8.64 0.55
CA THR A 65 12.75 -9.36 0.88
C THR A 65 11.79 -9.45 -0.30
N GLY A 66 12.02 -8.69 -1.37
CA GLY A 66 11.16 -8.63 -2.57
C GLY A 66 9.95 -7.72 -2.41
N GLY A 67 9.40 -7.58 -1.20
CA GLY A 67 8.27 -6.71 -0.90
C GLY A 67 8.36 -6.14 0.52
N ARG A 68 7.33 -5.42 0.92
CA ARG A 68 7.21 -4.81 2.24
C ARG A 68 5.89 -5.22 2.88
N ALA A 69 5.88 -5.23 4.20
CA ALA A 69 4.72 -5.52 5.03
C ALA A 69 4.45 -4.32 5.92
N ILE A 70 3.31 -3.65 5.70
CA ILE A 70 2.81 -2.61 6.58
C ILE A 70 2.05 -3.31 7.71
N LYS A 71 2.67 -3.38 8.89
CA LYS A 71 2.14 -4.07 10.06
C LYS A 71 1.47 -3.08 10.96
N THR A 72 0.24 -3.35 11.37
CA THR A 72 -0.56 -2.43 12.19
C THR A 72 -1.09 -3.13 13.43
N THR A 73 -0.93 -2.48 14.58
CA THR A 73 -1.41 -2.93 15.90
C THR A 73 -2.23 -1.84 16.57
N ILE A 74 -3.07 -2.22 17.54
CA ILE A 74 -3.75 -1.24 18.41
C ILE A 74 -2.74 -0.68 19.42
N ASP A 75 -1.97 -1.55 20.09
CA ASP A 75 -0.93 -1.14 21.03
C ASP A 75 0.22 -0.39 20.35
N ARG A 76 0.71 0.67 21.00
CA ARG A 76 1.75 1.56 20.44
C ARG A 76 3.09 0.88 20.14
N ASP A 77 3.43 -0.18 20.87
CA ASP A 77 4.69 -0.92 20.69
C ASP A 77 4.44 -2.37 20.25
N GLY A 78 3.23 -2.64 19.73
CA GLY A 78 2.72 -4.00 19.49
C GLY A 78 3.60 -4.86 18.58
N LEU A 79 4.33 -4.24 17.65
CA LEU A 79 5.29 -4.94 16.79
C LEU A 79 6.38 -5.64 17.60
N TYR A 80 6.86 -5.02 18.69
CA TYR A 80 8.00 -5.51 19.49
C TYR A 80 7.57 -6.23 20.76
N THR A 81 6.33 -6.01 21.24
CA THR A 81 5.79 -6.68 22.42
C THR A 81 4.96 -7.93 22.10
N GLY A 82 4.92 -8.36 20.84
CA GLY A 82 4.22 -9.58 20.42
C GLY A 82 2.69 -9.47 20.42
N GLN A 83 2.16 -8.26 20.23
CA GLN A 83 0.72 -8.06 20.15
C GLN A 83 0.17 -8.54 18.80
N PRO A 84 -1.13 -8.85 18.72
CA PRO A 84 -1.83 -9.12 17.46
C PRO A 84 -1.56 -8.06 16.39
N GLN A 85 -1.47 -8.49 15.12
CA GLN A 85 -1.11 -7.62 14.00
C GLN A 85 -2.01 -7.89 12.79
N THR A 86 -2.52 -6.83 12.17
CA THR A 86 -2.95 -6.90 10.77
C THR A 86 -1.79 -6.49 9.89
N ILE A 87 -1.49 -7.32 8.89
CA ILE A 87 -0.36 -7.17 7.98
C ILE A 87 -0.91 -6.91 6.59
N PHE A 88 -0.67 -5.71 6.06
CA PHE A 88 -0.89 -5.37 4.65
C PHE A 88 0.44 -5.51 3.92
N ALA A 89 0.61 -6.59 3.18
CA ALA A 89 1.82 -6.83 2.41
C ALA A 89 1.64 -6.34 0.96
N TYR A 90 2.73 -5.83 0.39
CA TYR A 90 2.78 -5.52 -1.03
C TYR A 90 4.15 -5.82 -1.65
N ASN A 91 4.16 -6.11 -2.96
CA ASN A 91 5.36 -6.33 -3.75
C ASN A 91 5.21 -5.66 -5.12
N LEU A 92 6.12 -4.75 -5.44
CA LEU A 92 6.21 -4.13 -6.77
C LEU A 92 7.07 -5.00 -7.70
N GLN A 93 6.46 -5.53 -8.75
CA GLN A 93 7.14 -6.34 -9.76
C GLN A 93 6.71 -5.90 -11.17
N GLY A 94 7.68 -5.40 -11.95
CA GLY A 94 7.38 -4.82 -13.25
C GLY A 94 6.53 -3.56 -13.06
N ASN A 95 5.38 -3.50 -13.73
CA ASN A 95 4.38 -2.44 -13.62
C ASN A 95 3.17 -2.81 -12.75
N HIS A 96 3.27 -3.89 -11.96
CA HIS A 96 2.18 -4.38 -11.13
C HIS A 96 2.59 -4.40 -9.66
N VAL A 97 1.63 -4.03 -8.81
CA VAL A 97 1.70 -4.26 -7.37
C VAL A 97 0.85 -5.47 -7.01
N TRP A 98 1.46 -6.43 -6.31
CA TRP A 98 0.77 -7.53 -5.67
C TRP A 98 0.51 -7.17 -4.22
N TYR A 99 -0.66 -7.55 -3.69
CA TYR A 99 -1.02 -7.27 -2.30
C TYR A 99 -1.88 -8.35 -1.66
N ASP A 100 -1.74 -8.47 -0.35
CA ASP A 100 -2.50 -9.40 0.49
C ASP A 100 -2.69 -8.86 1.91
N LEU A 101 -3.59 -9.53 2.65
CA LEU A 101 -3.75 -9.34 4.09
C LEU A 101 -3.39 -10.61 4.84
N SER A 102 -2.77 -10.44 6.00
CA SER A 102 -2.43 -11.52 6.92
C SER A 102 -2.56 -11.10 8.39
N ASN A 103 -2.87 -12.06 9.25
CA ASN A 103 -3.00 -11.91 10.70
C ASN A 103 -2.25 -13.04 11.42
N VAL A 104 -1.16 -13.55 10.84
CA VAL A 104 -0.41 -14.70 11.39
C VAL A 104 0.09 -14.48 12.82
N PHE A 105 0.12 -13.23 13.31
CA PHE A 105 0.48 -12.88 14.69
C PHE A 105 -0.75 -12.62 15.60
N GLY A 106 -1.97 -12.90 15.14
CA GLY A 106 -3.21 -12.73 15.90
C GLY A 106 -4.17 -11.69 15.29
N ASN A 107 -5.42 -11.70 15.75
CA ASN A 107 -6.52 -10.89 15.20
C ASN A 107 -6.60 -9.50 15.86
N ALA A 108 -5.77 -8.55 15.45
CA ALA A 108 -5.73 -7.20 16.06
C ALA A 108 -7.06 -6.43 15.97
N PHE A 109 -7.81 -6.65 14.89
CA PHE A 109 -9.02 -5.89 14.59
C PHE A 109 -10.26 -6.78 14.53
N GLN A 110 -10.29 -7.90 15.26
CA GLN A 110 -11.49 -8.72 15.37
C GLN A 110 -12.70 -7.87 15.81
N GLY A 111 -13.84 -8.00 15.12
CA GLY A 111 -14.99 -7.12 15.34
C GLY A 111 -15.00 -5.86 14.48
N HIS A 112 -13.95 -5.60 13.70
CA HIS A 112 -13.81 -4.40 12.88
C HIS A 112 -13.48 -4.75 11.43
N ARG A 113 -14.37 -4.36 10.52
CA ARG A 113 -14.21 -4.58 9.09
C ARG A 113 -12.93 -3.95 8.56
N LEU A 114 -12.17 -4.72 7.77
CA LEU A 114 -10.96 -4.29 7.08
C LEU A 114 -11.14 -4.46 5.58
N VAL A 115 -10.69 -3.46 4.80
CA VAL A 115 -10.71 -3.55 3.33
C VAL A 115 -9.41 -3.05 2.75
N VAL A 116 -8.82 -3.82 1.85
CA VAL A 116 -7.76 -3.36 0.94
C VAL A 116 -8.37 -3.16 -0.44
N ALA A 117 -8.28 -1.95 -0.96
CA ALA A 117 -8.77 -1.61 -2.29
C ALA A 117 -7.82 -0.64 -3.01
N SER A 118 -7.78 -0.76 -4.34
CA SER A 118 -7.08 0.21 -5.20
C SER A 118 -7.95 1.44 -5.46
N GLY A 119 -7.32 2.57 -5.72
CA GLY A 119 -7.97 3.73 -6.36
C GLY A 119 -8.43 3.45 -7.80
N ASP A 120 -7.92 2.38 -8.41
CA ASP A 120 -8.43 1.82 -9.66
C ASP A 120 -9.56 0.81 -9.38
N ALA A 121 -10.76 1.14 -9.83
CA ALA A 121 -11.97 0.35 -9.59
C ALA A 121 -11.99 -0.99 -10.35
N GLU A 122 -11.11 -1.20 -11.34
CA GLU A 122 -11.00 -2.48 -12.03
C GLU A 122 -10.23 -3.52 -11.19
N CYS A 123 -9.48 -3.08 -10.18
CA CYS A 123 -8.67 -3.93 -9.33
C CYS A 123 -9.48 -4.58 -8.20
N GLN A 124 -9.20 -5.86 -7.95
CA GLN A 124 -9.94 -6.66 -6.98
C GLN A 124 -9.65 -6.26 -5.52
N ALA A 125 -10.68 -5.95 -4.74
CA ALA A 125 -10.52 -5.69 -3.31
C ALA A 125 -10.34 -6.99 -2.49
N ILE A 126 -9.77 -6.84 -1.29
CA ILE A 126 -9.80 -7.83 -0.20
C ILE A 126 -10.64 -7.24 0.92
N ALA A 127 -11.66 -7.96 1.39
CA ALA A 127 -12.50 -7.54 2.51
C ALA A 127 -12.54 -8.63 3.57
N TRP A 128 -12.26 -8.25 4.81
CA TRP A 128 -12.42 -9.07 6.00
C TRP A 128 -13.54 -8.44 6.84
N GLU A 129 -14.74 -8.98 6.71
CA GLU A 129 -15.96 -8.37 7.26
C GLU A 129 -15.94 -8.23 8.80
N ASP A 130 -15.26 -9.14 9.50
CA ASP A 130 -15.10 -9.13 10.96
C ASP A 130 -13.64 -8.90 11.41
N GLY A 131 -12.80 -8.36 10.52
CA GLY A 131 -11.37 -8.13 10.79
C GLY A 131 -10.53 -9.41 10.92
N ILE A 132 -11.08 -10.54 10.47
CA ILE A 132 -10.46 -11.86 10.44
C ILE A 132 -10.48 -12.38 8.99
N PRO A 133 -9.44 -13.08 8.51
CA PRO A 133 -9.42 -13.64 7.18
C PRO A 133 -10.58 -14.61 6.96
N PRO A 134 -11.19 -14.58 5.75
CA PRO A 134 -12.00 -15.70 5.30
C PRO A 134 -11.13 -16.95 5.09
N ALA A 135 -11.75 -18.08 4.80
CA ALA A 135 -11.00 -19.29 4.46
C ALA A 135 -10.13 -19.08 3.21
N GLY A 136 -8.87 -19.53 3.28
CA GLY A 136 -7.91 -19.47 2.18
C GLY A 136 -7.11 -18.15 2.11
N SER A 137 -5.99 -18.20 1.37
CA SER A 137 -5.17 -17.01 1.11
C SER A 137 -5.76 -16.19 -0.03
N GLN A 138 -5.76 -14.86 0.14
CA GLN A 138 -6.24 -13.91 -0.87
C GLN A 138 -5.09 -13.00 -1.28
N VAL A 139 -4.50 -13.27 -2.44
CA VAL A 139 -3.50 -12.40 -3.07
C VAL A 139 -4.13 -11.77 -4.31
N LYS A 140 -4.02 -10.46 -4.43
CA LYS A 140 -4.53 -9.66 -5.56
C LYS A 140 -3.38 -8.91 -6.22
N ASN A 141 -3.63 -8.35 -7.39
CA ASN A 141 -2.71 -7.42 -8.02
C ASN A 141 -3.46 -6.31 -8.76
N CYS A 142 -2.73 -5.24 -9.04
CA CYS A 142 -3.21 -4.07 -9.76
C CYS A 142 -2.04 -3.46 -10.54
N GLN A 143 -2.34 -2.59 -11.50
CA GLN A 143 -1.31 -1.72 -12.06
C GLN A 143 -0.78 -0.76 -10.97
N GLU A 144 0.48 -0.38 -11.09
CA GLU A 144 1.18 0.34 -10.02
C GLU A 144 0.84 1.84 -9.90
N GLN A 145 0.05 2.43 -10.79
CA GLN A 145 -0.15 3.89 -10.83
C GLN A 145 -1.23 4.40 -9.86
N ALA A 146 -2.08 3.51 -9.34
CA ALA A 146 -3.11 3.85 -8.36
C ALA A 146 -2.72 3.38 -6.95
N ASP A 147 -3.07 4.17 -5.94
CA ASP A 147 -2.84 3.79 -4.56
C ASP A 147 -3.61 2.53 -4.18
N VAL A 148 -3.01 1.67 -3.36
CA VAL A 148 -3.68 0.54 -2.69
C VAL A 148 -3.76 0.85 -1.22
N THR A 149 -4.98 0.92 -0.70
CA THR A 149 -5.26 1.41 0.65
C THR A 149 -5.90 0.33 1.50
N LEU A 150 -5.28 0.01 2.64
CA LEU A 150 -5.94 -0.66 3.77
C LEU A 150 -6.76 0.36 4.56
N SER A 151 -8.08 0.21 4.56
CA SER A 151 -9.01 0.96 5.40
C SER A 151 -9.35 0.13 6.64
N LEU A 152 -9.00 0.65 7.81
CA LEU A 152 -9.32 0.03 9.11
C LEU A 152 -10.70 0.50 9.58
N CYS A 153 -11.47 -0.38 10.22
CA CYS A 153 -12.79 -0.10 10.77
C CYS A 153 -13.76 0.54 9.75
N GLN A 154 -13.83 -0.03 8.55
CA GLN A 154 -14.69 0.51 7.49
C GLN A 154 -16.17 0.22 7.76
N GLY A 155 -17.00 1.26 7.77
CA GLY A 155 -18.46 1.17 7.94
C GLY A 155 -19.19 0.59 6.74
#